data_AF-A0A0H4X2W7-F1
#
_entry.id   AF-A0A0H4X2W7-F1
#
_cell.length_a   1.000
_cell.length_b   1.000
_cell.length_c   1.000
_cell.angle_alpha   90.00
_cell.angle_beta   90.00
_cell.angle_gamma   90.00
#
_symmetry.space_group_name_H-M   'P 1'
#
loop_
_entity.id
_entity.type
_entity.pdbx_description
1 polymer ?
#
loop_
_entity_poly.entity_id
_entity_poly.type
_entity_poly.pdbx_seq_one_letter_code
_entity_poly.pdbx_strand_id
1 'polypeptide(L)' 'MVFFDTTGVGLSNEQFAKALADRGVHVGLMRGQIRAVTHIDVSPDDIDMTLEVAAVIANASYRGMPSADT' A
#
# COMPACT_ATOMS: atom_id res chain seq x y z
N MET A 1 6.83 5.77 -11.47
CA MET A 1 7.43 5.50 -10.15
C MET A 1 6.82 6.46 -9.15
N VAL A 2 6.38 5.95 -8.00
CA VAL A 2 5.79 6.77 -6.92
C VAL A 2 6.44 6.43 -5.59
N PHE A 3 6.51 7.43 -4.70
CA PHE A 3 6.95 7.28 -3.31
C PHE A 3 5.82 7.74 -2.40
N PHE A 4 5.55 6.96 -1.35
CA PHE A 4 4.49 7.30 -0.40
C PHE A 4 4.77 6.75 1.00
N ASP A 5 4.06 7.32 1.96
CA ASP A 5 4.08 6.94 3.36
C ASP A 5 2.68 6.46 3.78
N THR A 6 2.62 5.43 4.62
CA THR A 6 1.38 4.76 5.04
C THR A 6 1.01 5.00 6.49
N THR A 7 1.78 5.83 7.20
CA THR A 7 1.50 6.14 8.61
C THR A 7 0.17 6.88 8.78
N GLY A 8 -0.25 7.65 7.78
CA GLY A 8 -1.56 8.32 7.74
C GLY A 8 -2.77 7.38 7.73
N VAL A 9 -2.59 6.09 7.43
CA VAL A 9 -3.63 5.05 7.50
C VAL A 9 -3.41 4.07 8.66
N GLY A 10 -2.53 4.42 9.61
CA GLY A 10 -2.29 3.64 10.83
C GLY A 10 -1.39 2.42 10.64
N LEU A 11 -0.65 2.33 9.53
CA LEU A 11 0.31 1.25 9.27
C LEU A 11 1.74 1.79 9.15
N SER A 12 2.71 0.99 9.59
CA SER A 12 4.10 1.23 9.18
C SER A 12 4.29 0.82 7.71
N ASN A 13 5.28 1.41 7.05
CA ASN A 13 5.60 1.11 5.66
C ASN A 13 5.99 -0.37 5.47
N GLU A 14 6.63 -0.99 6.46
CA GLU A 14 6.95 -2.41 6.50
C GLU A 14 5.70 -3.28 6.60
N GLN A 15 4.74 -2.90 7.47
CA GLN A 15 3.49 -3.64 7.64
C GLN A 15 2.66 -3.58 6.35
N PHE A 16 2.57 -2.42 5.72
CA PHE A 16 1.86 -2.27 4.46
C PHE A 16 2.53 -3.04 3.33
N ALA A 17 3.86 -2.93 3.18
CA ALA A 17 4.62 -3.67 2.19
C ALA A 17 4.49 -5.20 2.37
N LYS A 18 4.50 -5.68 3.62
CA LYS A 18 4.24 -7.09 3.91
C LYS A 18 2.82 -7.50 3.51
N ALA A 19 1.80 -6.71 3.86
CA ALA A 19 0.41 -7.03 3.53
C ALA A 19 0.12 -7.03 2.02
N LEU A 20 0.84 -6.21 1.25
CA LEU A 20 0.87 -6.26 -0.21
C LEU A 20 1.54 -7.54 -0.73
N ALA A 21 2.71 -7.88 -0.18
CA ALA A 21 3.47 -9.06 -0.59
C ALA A 21 2.70 -10.36 -0.33
N ASP A 22 1.97 -10.44 0.79
CA ASP A 22 1.10 -11.58 1.12
C ASP A 22 -0.06 -11.75 0.08
N ARG A 23 -0.30 -10.75 -0.78
CA ARG A 23 -1.26 -10.77 -1.90
C ARG A 23 -0.58 -10.73 -3.28
N GLY A 24 0.73 -10.95 -3.34
CA GLY A 24 1.49 -11.01 -4.60
C GLY A 24 1.95 -9.65 -5.15
N VAL A 25 1.73 -8.54 -4.44
CA VAL A 25 2.22 -7.21 -4.85
C VAL A 25 3.52 -6.90 -4.13
N HIS A 26 4.62 -6.78 -4.89
CA HIS A 26 5.94 -6.50 -4.32
C HIS A 26 6.34 -5.04 -4.50
N VAL A 27 6.70 -4.38 -3.40
CA VAL A 27 7.20 -3.00 -3.39
C VAL A 27 8.52 -2.91 -2.64
N GLY A 28 9.33 -1.90 -2.95
CA GLY A 28 10.58 -1.64 -2.25
C GLY A 28 10.40 -0.65 -1.11
N LEU A 29 11.26 -0.72 -0.10
CA LEU A 29 11.44 0.33 0.90
C LEU A 29 12.70 1.13 0.57
N MET A 30 12.60 2.45 0.55
CA MET A 30 13.73 3.34 0.26
C MET A 30 13.63 4.61 1.09
N ARG A 31 14.67 4.89 1.89
CA ARG A 31 14.78 6.10 2.73
C ARG A 31 13.55 6.33 3.62
N GLY A 32 13.00 5.25 4.17
CA GLY A 32 11.83 5.31 5.07
C GLY A 32 10.48 5.43 4.36
N GLN A 33 10.42 5.42 3.03
CA GLN A 33 9.18 5.45 2.25
C GLN A 33 9.01 4.16 1.44
N ILE A 34 7.77 3.87 1.04
CA ILE A 34 7.50 2.86 0.01
C ILE A 34 7.86 3.45 -1.35
N ARG A 35 8.57 2.66 -2.17
CA ARG A 35 8.87 2.94 -3.58
C ARG A 35 8.18 1.91 -4.45
N ALA A 36 7.18 2.34 -5.21
CA ALA A 36 6.49 1.52 -6.20
C ALA A 36 6.97 1.85 -7.61
N VAL A 37 7.39 0.81 -8.32
CA VAL A 37 7.82 0.84 -9.73
C VAL A 37 7.13 -0.32 -10.44
N THR A 38 6.76 -0.09 -11.69
CA THR A 38 6.25 -1.13 -12.57
C THR A 38 7.32 -1.50 -13.59
N HIS A 39 7.28 -2.75 -14.05
CA HIS A 39 7.98 -3.13 -15.26
C HIS A 39 7.19 -2.62 -16.49
N ILE A 40 7.85 -2.58 -17.65
CA ILE A 40 7.25 -2.05 -18.89
C ILE A 40 6.13 -2.95 -19.46
N ASP A 41 6.07 -4.20 -19.02
CA ASP A 41 5.10 -5.23 -19.42
C ASP A 41 3.86 -5.29 -18.52
N VAL A 42 3.78 -4.45 -17.49
CA VAL A 42 2.60 -4.35 -16.62
C VAL A 42 1.44 -3.72 -17.39
N SER A 43 0.29 -4.39 -17.41
CA SER A 43 -0.92 -3.89 -18.07
C SER A 43 -1.68 -2.89 -17.19
N PRO A 44 -2.59 -2.08 -17.76
CA PRO A 44 -3.50 -1.26 -16.97
C PRO A 44 -4.33 -2.06 -15.96
N ASP A 45 -4.81 -3.24 -16.35
CA ASP A 45 -5.59 -4.12 -15.48
C ASP A 45 -4.77 -4.58 -14.25
N ASP A 46 -3.47 -4.85 -14.44
CA ASP A 46 -2.56 -5.19 -13.32
C ASP A 46 -2.40 -4.03 -12.33
N ILE A 47 -2.40 -2.78 -12.84
CA ILE A 47 -2.37 -1.58 -12.00
C ILE A 47 -3.66 -1.48 -11.21
N ASP A 48 -4.81 -1.63 -11.86
CA ASP A 48 -6.12 -1.52 -11.21
C ASP A 48 -6.29 -2.58 -10.12
N MET A 49 -5.95 -3.84 -10.39
CA MET A 49 -5.93 -4.91 -9.39
C MET A 49 -5.00 -4.58 -8.20
N THR A 50 -3.82 -4.02 -8.48
CA THR A 50 -2.88 -3.60 -7.43
C THR A 50 -3.47 -2.49 -6.55
N LEU A 51 -4.15 -1.52 -7.16
CA LEU A 51 -4.79 -0.42 -6.44
C LEU A 51 -5.96 -0.92 -5.58
N GLU A 52 -6.76 -1.85 -6.06
CA GLU A 52 -7.84 -2.48 -5.28
C GLU A 52 -7.28 -3.18 -4.03
N VAL A 53 -6.22 -3.97 -4.21
CA VAL A 53 -5.54 -4.65 -3.10
C VAL A 53 -5.00 -3.65 -2.08
N ALA A 54 -4.34 -2.59 -2.54
CA ALA A 54 -3.81 -1.54 -1.67
C ALA A 54 -4.93 -0.81 -0.89
N ALA A 55 -6.05 -0.52 -1.57
CA ALA A 55 -7.21 0.13 -0.96
C ALA A 55 -7.86 -0.73 0.12
N VAL A 56 -7.98 -2.04 -0.11
CA VAL A 56 -8.50 -2.99 0.90
C VAL A 56 -7.64 -2.97 2.16
N ILE A 57 -6.31 -2.99 2.02
CA ILE A 57 -5.38 -2.96 3.15
C ILE A 57 -5.53 -1.63 3.91
N ALA A 58 -5.45 -0.50 3.21
CA ALA A 58 -5.51 0.82 3.82
C ALA A 58 -6.84 1.04 4.57
N ASN A 59 -7.96 0.65 3.95
CA ASN A 59 -9.29 0.83 4.55
C ASN A 59 -9.56 -0.11 5.73
N ALA A 60 -9.05 -1.35 5.69
CA ALA A 60 -9.18 -2.27 6.82
C ALA A 60 -8.46 -1.71 8.07
N SER A 61 -7.28 -1.12 7.89
CA SER A 61 -6.54 -0.47 8.97
C SER A 61 -7.22 0.79 9.47
N TYR A 62 -7.72 1.64 8.57
CA TYR A 62 -8.45 2.86 8.95
C TYR A 62 -9.69 2.55 9.79
N ARG A 63 -10.48 1.53 9.41
CA ARG A 63 -11.67 1.10 10.17
C ARG A 63 -11.35 0.51 11.55
N GLY A 64 -10.11 0.08 11.78
CA GLY A 64 -9.64 -0.37 13.09
C GLY A 64 -9.23 0.78 14.03
N MET A 65 -9.10 2.01 13.53
CA MET A 65 -8.89 3.17 14.40
C MET A 65 -10.22 3.61 15.01
N PRO A 66 -10.30 3.86 16.34
CA PRO A 66 -11.46 4.52 16.91
C PRO A 66 -11.62 5.87 16.21
N SER A 67 -12.83 6.16 15.74
CA SER A 67 -13.19 7.48 15.22
C SER A 67 -12.78 8.50 16.27
N ALA A 68 -11.87 9.41 15.91
CA ALA A 68 -11.61 10.58 16.73
C ALA A 68 -12.88 11.44 16.65
N ASP A 69 -13.84 11.15 17.51
CA ASP A 69 -15.01 12.00 17.73
C ASP A 69 -14.50 13.42 17.99
N THR A 70 -14.92 14.34 17.13
CA THR A 70 -14.76 15.79 17.28
C THR A 70 -16.13 16.39 17.53
#